data_AF-A0AAV5YTP9-F1
#
_entry.id   AF-A0AAV5YTP9-F1
#
_cell.length_a   1.000
_cell.length_b   1.000
_cell.length_c   1.000
_cell.angle_alpha   90.00
_cell.angle_beta   90.00
_cell.angle_gamma   90.00
#
_symmetry.space_group_name_H-M   'P 1'
#
loop_
_entity.id
_entity.type
_entity.pdbx_description
1 polymer ?
#
loop_
_entity_poly.entity_id
_entity_poly.type
_entity_poly.pdbx_seq_one_letter_code
_entity_poly.pdbx_strand_id
1 'polypeptide(L)'
;MDYRPARRPGEGESEADQPNVEVAMLKGTRISPVDVETLPDDLRETLEEQRRLRGAPLYPYLFYARNPAYFRAAKAMFAALQQETTRVPAALRGLLNRRVAWWNGCEF
;
A
#
# COMPACT_ATOMS: atom_id res chain seq x y z
N MET A 1 34.80 41.60 -15.92
CA MET A 1 34.94 40.34 -15.17
C MET A 1 33.57 40.08 -14.58
N ASP A 2 32.68 39.42 -15.33
CA ASP A 2 31.28 39.22 -14.96
C ASP A 2 31.13 37.99 -14.06
N TYR A 3 30.63 38.20 -12.85
CA TYR A 3 30.36 37.12 -11.91
C TYR A 3 29.02 36.45 -12.26
N ARG A 4 29.05 35.18 -12.67
CA ARG A 4 27.85 34.33 -12.75
C ARG A 4 27.66 33.63 -11.40
N PRO A 5 26.54 33.83 -10.70
CA PRO A 5 26.26 33.12 -9.46
C PRO A 5 26.01 31.63 -9.73
N ALA A 6 26.47 30.79 -8.82
CA ALA A 6 26.21 29.35 -8.83
C ALA A 6 24.71 29.06 -8.66
N ARG A 7 24.19 28.13 -9.47
CA ARG A 7 22.83 27.59 -9.31
C ARG A 7 22.67 27.01 -7.90
N ARG A 8 21.52 27.27 -7.27
CA ARG A 8 21.16 26.62 -6.01
C ARG A 8 20.89 25.12 -6.27
N PRO A 9 21.30 24.22 -5.35
CA PRO A 9 20.86 22.84 -5.42
C PRO A 9 19.33 22.80 -5.31
N GLY A 10 18.66 22.19 -6.29
CA GLY A 10 17.19 22.09 -6.38
C GLY A 10 16.53 22.82 -7.56
N GLU A 11 17.26 23.62 -8.34
CA GLU A 11 16.70 24.21 -9.58
C GLU A 11 16.81 23.22 -10.74
N GLY A 12 15.79 22.37 -10.89
CA GLY A 12 15.62 21.47 -12.06
C GLY A 12 15.14 20.06 -11.75
N GLU A 13 14.90 19.71 -10.48
CA GLU A 13 14.34 18.40 -10.14
C GLU A 13 12.83 18.45 -10.40
N SER A 14 12.42 17.98 -11.57
CA SER A 14 11.01 17.71 -11.86
C SER A 14 10.49 16.73 -10.81
N GLU A 15 9.30 17.00 -10.31
CA GLU A 15 8.49 16.15 -9.41
C GLU A 15 8.23 14.71 -9.94
N ALA A 16 8.73 14.39 -11.14
CA ALA A 16 8.63 13.11 -11.82
C ALA A 16 9.69 12.06 -11.43
N ASP A 17 10.71 12.40 -10.63
CA ASP A 17 11.79 11.46 -10.27
C ASP A 17 11.64 10.83 -8.88
N GLN A 18 10.53 11.08 -8.18
CA GLN A 18 10.20 10.28 -7.01
C GLN A 18 9.75 8.89 -7.51
N PRO A 19 10.45 7.79 -7.16
CA PRO A 19 9.95 6.47 -7.48
C PRO A 19 8.58 6.36 -6.80
N ASN A 20 7.52 6.17 -7.60
CA ASN A 20 6.20 5.88 -7.04
C ASN A 20 6.40 4.71 -6.07
N VAL A 21 6.20 4.94 -4.78
CA VAL A 21 6.43 3.98 -3.71
C VAL A 21 5.67 2.68 -4.00
N GLU A 22 4.53 2.77 -4.69
CA GLU A 22 3.76 1.63 -5.19
C GLU A 22 4.54 0.79 -6.21
N VAL A 23 5.18 1.43 -7.19
CA VAL A 23 6.01 0.77 -8.21
C VAL A 23 7.26 0.15 -7.57
N ALA A 24 7.85 0.81 -6.57
CA ALA A 24 9.00 0.28 -5.84
C ALA A 24 8.62 -0.95 -4.98
N MET A 25 7.48 -0.93 -4.29
CA MET A 25 6.99 -2.05 -3.49
C MET A 25 6.61 -3.27 -4.34
N LEU A 26 6.11 -3.05 -5.56
CA LEU A 26 5.76 -4.14 -6.48
C LEU A 26 6.98 -4.75 -7.20
N LYS A 27 8.13 -4.06 -7.25
CA LYS A 27 9.38 -4.58 -7.83
C LYS A 27 10.02 -5.71 -7.00
N GLY A 28 9.74 -5.79 -5.70
CA GLY A 28 10.28 -6.83 -4.81
C GLY A 28 9.57 -8.19 -4.88
N THR A 29 8.60 -8.33 -5.78
CA THR A 29 7.63 -9.42 -5.76
C THR A 29 7.78 -10.27 -7.02
N ARG A 30 7.50 -11.57 -6.91
CA ARG A 30 7.56 -12.51 -8.06
C ARG A 30 6.39 -12.33 -9.04
N ILE A 31 5.43 -11.47 -8.73
CA ILE A 31 4.16 -11.37 -9.46
C ILE A 31 4.01 -9.94 -9.98
N SER A 32 3.73 -9.79 -11.27
CA SER A 32 3.70 -8.47 -11.89
C SER A 32 2.70 -7.52 -11.20
N PRO A 33 3.03 -6.21 -11.15
CA PRO A 33 2.10 -5.16 -10.76
C PRO A 33 0.73 -5.27 -11.46
N VAL A 34 -0.34 -4.83 -10.78
CA VAL A 34 -1.62 -4.55 -11.43
C VAL A 34 -1.64 -3.12 -11.95
N ASP A 35 -2.29 -2.91 -13.08
CA ASP A 35 -2.66 -1.57 -13.54
C ASP A 35 -3.95 -1.16 -12.82
N VAL A 36 -3.85 -0.24 -11.86
CA VAL A 36 -4.95 0.20 -11.00
C VAL A 36 -6.08 0.84 -11.80
N GLU A 37 -5.76 1.55 -12.89
CA GLU A 37 -6.75 2.26 -13.72
C GLU A 37 -7.70 1.31 -14.45
N THR A 38 -7.28 0.06 -14.63
CA THR A 38 -8.06 -0.99 -15.30
C THR A 38 -8.94 -1.82 -14.36
N LEU A 39 -8.81 -1.61 -13.04
CA LEU A 39 -9.56 -2.38 -12.06
C LEU A 39 -11.03 -1.98 -12.03
N PRO A 40 -11.94 -2.85 -11.58
CA PRO A 40 -13.33 -2.47 -11.28
C PRO A 40 -13.42 -1.29 -10.30
N ASP A 41 -14.47 -0.47 -10.43
CA ASP A 41 -14.65 0.77 -9.66
C ASP A 41 -14.60 0.52 -8.14
N ASP A 42 -15.25 -0.55 -7.65
CA ASP A 42 -15.31 -0.88 -6.23
C ASP A 42 -13.93 -1.20 -5.62
N LEU A 43 -13.02 -1.74 -6.44
CA LEU A 43 -11.63 -2.00 -6.06
C LEU A 43 -10.84 -0.68 -6.04
N ARG A 44 -10.97 0.14 -7.09
CA ARG A 44 -10.28 1.44 -7.17
C ARG A 44 -10.67 2.34 -6.01
N GLU A 45 -11.97 2.46 -5.71
CA GLU A 45 -12.47 3.22 -4.56
C GLU A 45 -11.87 2.76 -3.23
N THR A 46 -11.70 1.45 -3.06
CA THR A 46 -11.09 0.90 -1.84
C THR A 46 -9.60 1.28 -1.75
N LEU A 47 -8.86 1.21 -2.85
CA LEU A 47 -7.44 1.56 -2.90
C LEU A 47 -7.23 3.06 -2.70
N GLU A 48 -8.09 3.89 -3.29
CA GLU A 48 -8.08 5.35 -3.10
C GLU A 48 -8.40 5.75 -1.66
N GLU A 49 -9.37 5.08 -1.03
CA GLU A 49 -9.64 5.31 0.39
C GLU A 49 -8.44 4.94 1.27
N GLN A 50 -7.74 3.85 0.97
CA GLN A 50 -6.50 3.51 1.67
C GLN A 50 -5.42 4.56 1.46
N ARG A 51 -5.25 5.05 0.23
CA ARG A 51 -4.31 6.13 -0.11
C ARG A 51 -4.63 7.39 0.69
N ARG A 52 -5.90 7.79 0.76
CA ARG A 52 -6.36 8.95 1.54
C ARG A 52 -6.06 8.80 3.04
N LEU A 53 -6.30 7.62 3.60
CA LEU A 53 -6.14 7.38 5.04
C LEU A 53 -4.69 7.10 5.47
N ARG A 54 -3.84 6.60 4.56
CA ARG A 54 -2.52 6.03 4.90
C ARG A 54 -1.36 6.55 4.06
N GLY A 55 -1.63 7.42 3.09
CA GLY A 55 -0.64 7.94 2.13
C GLY A 55 -0.38 7.02 0.93
N ALA A 56 -0.73 5.73 1.02
CA ALA A 56 -0.63 4.77 -0.07
C ALA A 56 -1.61 3.59 0.13
N PRO A 57 -1.99 2.87 -0.93
CA PRO A 57 -2.67 1.59 -0.81
C PRO A 57 -1.83 0.57 -0.04
N LEU A 58 -2.51 -0.31 0.70
CA LEU A 58 -1.84 -1.38 1.42
C LEU A 58 -1.35 -2.44 0.42
N TYR A 59 -0.08 -2.80 0.51
CA TYR A 59 0.57 -3.74 -0.41
C TYR A 59 -0.21 -5.06 -0.66
N PRO A 60 -0.79 -5.74 0.36
CA PRO A 60 -1.60 -6.94 0.12
C PRO A 60 -2.82 -6.70 -0.78
N TYR A 61 -3.42 -5.51 -0.76
CA TYR A 61 -4.61 -5.21 -1.57
C TYR A 61 -4.25 -5.05 -3.06
N LEU A 62 -3.07 -4.54 -3.38
CA LEU A 62 -2.56 -4.50 -4.75
C LEU A 62 -2.32 -5.93 -5.28
N PHE A 63 -1.87 -6.84 -4.41
CA PHE A 63 -1.73 -8.25 -4.77
C PHE A 63 -3.09 -8.92 -5.03
N TYR A 64 -4.05 -8.74 -4.12
CA TYR A 64 -5.39 -9.32 -4.28
C TYR A 64 -6.15 -8.72 -5.47
N ALA A 65 -5.86 -7.48 -5.87
CA ALA A 65 -6.54 -6.80 -6.97
C ALA A 65 -6.40 -7.52 -8.33
N ARG A 66 -5.39 -8.38 -8.49
CA ARG A 66 -5.26 -9.27 -9.65
C ARG A 66 -6.48 -10.16 -9.87
N ASN A 67 -7.20 -10.49 -8.81
CA ASN A 67 -8.44 -11.24 -8.86
C ASN A 67 -9.51 -10.52 -8.03
N PRO A 68 -10.50 -9.87 -8.68
CA PRO A 68 -11.54 -9.11 -7.97
C PRO A 68 -12.30 -9.91 -6.91
N ALA A 69 -12.50 -11.21 -7.10
CA ALA A 69 -13.13 -12.05 -6.08
C ALA A 69 -12.26 -12.20 -4.83
N TYR A 70 -10.95 -12.40 -5.00
CA TYR A 70 -10.00 -12.47 -3.88
C TYR A 70 -9.87 -11.14 -3.15
N PHE A 71 -9.86 -10.03 -3.87
CA PHE A 71 -9.85 -8.70 -3.27
C PHE A 71 -11.07 -8.49 -2.35
N ARG A 72 -12.26 -8.76 -2.86
CA ARG A 72 -13.51 -8.60 -2.10
C ARG A 72 -13.55 -9.54 -0.90
N ALA A 73 -13.13 -10.79 -1.08
CA ALA A 73 -13.05 -11.76 0.02
C ALA A 73 -12.08 -11.31 1.12
N ALA A 74 -10.87 -10.87 0.76
CA ALA A 74 -9.88 -10.37 1.71
C ALA A 74 -10.40 -9.13 2.45
N LYS A 75 -10.98 -8.16 1.71
CA LYS A 75 -11.60 -6.96 2.30
C LYS A 75 -12.67 -7.33 3.33
N ALA A 76 -13.59 -8.22 2.97
CA ALA A 76 -14.67 -8.67 3.85
C ALA A 76 -14.14 -9.41 5.07
N MET A 77 -13.17 -10.32 4.89
CA MET A 77 -12.54 -11.04 6.00
C MET A 77 -11.89 -10.09 7.00
N PHE A 78 -11.07 -9.14 6.54
CA PHE A 78 -10.41 -8.18 7.44
C PHE A 78 -11.42 -7.26 8.12
N ALA A 79 -12.47 -6.80 7.42
CA ALA A 79 -13.53 -6.01 8.02
C ALA A 79 -14.23 -6.79 9.15
N ALA A 80 -14.61 -8.06 8.89
CA ALA A 80 -15.22 -8.93 9.88
C ALA A 80 -14.31 -9.14 11.10
N LEU A 81 -13.01 -9.41 10.90
CA LEU A 81 -12.07 -9.54 12.02
C LEU A 81 -11.98 -8.25 12.87
N GLN A 82 -12.05 -7.09 12.23
CA GLN A 82 -12.02 -5.80 12.94
C GLN A 82 -13.33 -5.50 13.69
N GLN A 83 -14.47 -5.87 13.14
CA GLN A 83 -15.78 -5.59 13.72
C GLN A 83 -16.19 -6.63 14.78
N GLU A 84 -15.98 -7.92 14.49
CA GLU A 84 -16.56 -9.03 15.26
C GLU A 84 -15.65 -9.55 16.39
N THR A 85 -14.35 -9.27 16.37
CA THR A 85 -13.39 -9.82 17.36
C THR A 85 -13.47 -9.09 18.71
N THR A 86 -14.62 -9.02 19.34
CA THR A 86 -14.89 -8.19 20.53
C THR A 86 -14.15 -8.63 21.80
N ARG A 87 -13.72 -9.89 21.88
CA ARG A 87 -13.00 -10.43 23.06
C ARG A 87 -11.58 -9.91 23.23
N VAL A 88 -10.99 -9.36 22.17
CA VAL A 88 -9.62 -8.82 22.21
C VAL A 88 -9.68 -7.31 21.90
N PRO A 89 -9.14 -6.44 22.76
CA PRO A 89 -9.02 -5.00 22.47
C PRO A 89 -8.30 -4.74 21.15
N ALA A 90 -8.72 -3.73 20.38
CA ALA A 90 -8.18 -3.42 19.06
C ALA A 90 -6.65 -3.25 19.06
N ALA A 91 -6.09 -2.58 20.06
CA ALA A 91 -4.64 -2.41 20.20
C ALA A 91 -3.90 -3.75 20.35
N LEU A 92 -4.48 -4.71 21.07
CA LEU A 92 -3.90 -6.05 21.25
C LEU A 92 -4.01 -6.91 19.98
N ARG A 93 -5.07 -6.73 19.16
CA ARG A 93 -5.22 -7.46 17.89
C ARG A 93 -4.05 -7.17 16.94
N GLY A 94 -3.62 -5.90 16.87
CA GLY A 94 -2.44 -5.51 16.08
C GLY A 94 -1.15 -6.18 16.57
N LEU A 95 -0.96 -6.29 17.88
CA LEU A 95 0.21 -6.97 18.46
C LEU A 95 0.19 -8.48 18.21
N LEU A 96 -0.98 -9.11 18.29
CA LEU A 96 -1.15 -10.53 17.96
C LEU A 96 -0.77 -10.79 16.49
N ASN A 97 -1.26 -9.96 15.56
CA ASN A 97 -0.93 -10.08 14.15
C ASN A 97 0.59 -9.98 13.91
N ARG A 98 1.26 -8.99 14.52
CA ARG A 98 2.73 -8.86 14.45
C ARG A 98 3.47 -10.05 15.04
N ARG A 99 2.99 -10.60 16.17
CA ARG A 99 3.61 -11.78 16.80
C ARG A 99 3.51 -13.02 15.90
N VAL A 100 2.35 -13.23 15.29
CA VAL A 100 2.14 -14.33 14.34
C VAL A 100 2.98 -14.13 13.08
N ALA A 101 3.05 -12.91 12.54
CA ALA A 101 3.88 -12.58 11.39
C ALA A 101 5.36 -12.90 11.67
N TRP A 102 5.87 -12.48 12.83
CA TRP A 102 7.25 -12.78 13.25
C TRP A 102 7.53 -14.28 13.33
N TRP A 103 6.63 -15.08 13.90
CA TRP A 103 6.79 -16.55 13.94
C TRP A 103 6.83 -17.20 12.57
N ASN A 104 6.16 -16.60 11.57
CA ASN A 104 6.12 -17.13 10.21
C ASN A 104 7.17 -16.49 9.28
N GLY A 105 8.06 -15.63 9.80
CA GLY A 105 9.03 -14.90 8.98
C GLY A 105 8.38 -13.98 7.94
N CYS A 106 7.17 -13.47 8.21
CA CYS A 106 6.49 -12.53 7.32
C CYS A 106 7.05 -11.12 7.54
N GLU A 107 7.76 -10.62 6.53
CA GLU A 107 8.39 -9.29 6.54
C GLU A 107 7.39 -8.14 6.34
N PHE A 108 6.19 -8.44 5.80
CA PHE A 108 5.12 -7.50 5.48
C PHE A 108 4.02 -7.45 6.54
#